data_AF-A0AA38HY91-F1
#
_entry.id   AF-A0AA38HY91-F1
#
_cell.length_a   1.000
_cell.length_b   1.000
_cell.length_c   1.000
_cell.angle_alpha   90.00
_cell.angle_beta   90.00
_cell.angle_gamma   90.00
#
_symmetry.space_group_name_H-M   'P 1'
#
loop_
_entity.id
_entity.type
_entity.pdbx_description
1 polymer ?
#
loop_
_entity_poly.entity_id
_entity_poly.type
_entity_poly.pdbx_seq_one_letter_code
_entity_poly.pdbx_strand_id
1 'polypeptide(L)'
;MLPVCAKCLGSVKKRAGSPYLTCSGTCCKHFHFKCVNVSDDLHNQLSTIPADLTWKCTECANKCVCLDPESLNNFLAKKFDEMFSSLKNVFSDLKAELVTS
;
A
#
# COMPACT_ATOMS: atom_id res chain seq x y z
N MET A 1 20.58 -9.93 12.24
CA MET A 1 20.79 -8.46 12.21
C MET A 1 19.44 -7.79 11.98
N LEU A 2 19.13 -6.71 12.70
CA LEU A 2 17.92 -5.92 12.44
C LEU A 2 18.16 -5.01 11.23
N PRO A 3 17.14 -4.74 10.40
CA PRO A 3 17.27 -3.77 9.32
C PRO A 3 17.58 -2.37 9.89
N VAL A 4 18.29 -1.56 9.10
CA VAL A 4 18.67 -0.18 9.46
C VAL A 4 17.93 0.77 8.54
N CYS A 5 17.45 1.88 9.11
CA CYS A 5 16.78 2.93 8.34
C CYS A 5 17.81 3.65 7.47
N ALA A 6 17.60 3.68 6.16
CA ALA A 6 18.54 4.32 5.24
C ALA A 6 18.57 5.85 5.32
N LYS A 7 17.65 6.48 6.07
CA LYS A 7 17.64 7.93 6.26
C LYS A 7 18.31 8.37 7.57
N CYS A 8 17.93 7.78 8.70
CA CYS A 8 18.46 8.18 10.02
C CYS A 8 19.55 7.24 10.56
N LEU A 9 19.85 6.15 9.84
CA LEU A 9 20.80 5.10 10.24
C LEU A 9 20.46 4.40 11.57
N GLY A 10 19.26 4.65 12.11
CA GLY A 10 18.75 4.00 13.31
C GLY A 10 18.20 2.60 13.03
N SER A 11 18.23 1.75 14.06
CA SER A 11 17.66 0.39 13.97
C SER A 11 16.15 0.41 13.70
N VAL A 12 15.71 -0.45 12.79
CA VAL A 12 14.30 -0.68 12.47
C VAL A 12 13.84 -1.89 13.28
N LYS A 13 13.11 -1.64 14.37
CA LYS A 13 12.60 -2.70 15.24
C LYS A 13 11.34 -3.30 14.60
N LYS A 14 11.33 -4.61 14.37
CA LYS A 14 10.15 -5.40 13.97
C LYS A 14 9.06 -5.50 15.06
N ARG A 15 9.17 -4.80 16.20
CA ARG A 15 8.14 -4.85 17.25
C ARG A 15 6.89 -4.12 16.74
N ALA A 16 5.73 -4.62 17.11
CA ALA A 16 4.37 -4.25 16.69
C ALA A 16 3.94 -2.77 16.85
N GLY A 17 4.87 -1.83 17.04
CA GLY A 17 4.61 -0.39 17.14
C GLY A 17 5.63 0.51 16.43
N SER A 18 6.61 -0.03 15.68
CA SER A 18 7.48 0.77 14.81
C SER A 18 7.24 0.37 13.37
N PRO A 19 6.19 0.88 12.72
CA PRO A 19 5.98 0.59 11.32
C PRO A 19 7.20 1.07 10.52
N TYR A 20 7.57 0.30 9.50
CA TYR A 20 8.63 0.67 8.55
C TYR A 20 8.20 0.32 7.13
N LEU A 21 8.71 1.10 6.17
CA LEU A 21 8.53 0.88 4.75
C LEU A 21 9.78 0.23 4.17
N THR A 22 9.57 -0.71 3.26
CA THR A 22 10.63 -1.23 2.40
C THR A 22 10.43 -0.61 1.03
N CYS A 23 11.47 0.01 0.49
CA CYS A 23 11.40 0.56 -0.86
C CYS A 23 11.22 -0.58 -1.87
N SER A 24 10.15 -0.54 -2.66
CA SER A 24 9.90 -1.49 -3.76
C SER A 24 10.71 -1.19 -5.04
N GLY A 25 11.56 -0.17 -5.00
CA GLY A 25 12.54 0.10 -6.05
C GLY A 25 13.79 -0.78 -5.92
N THR A 26 14.76 -0.57 -6.81
CA THR A 26 15.99 -1.38 -6.88
C THR A 26 16.89 -1.32 -5.64
N CYS A 27 16.68 -0.36 -4.72
CA CYS A 27 17.54 -0.23 -3.55
C CYS A 27 17.15 -1.14 -2.38
N CYS A 28 15.90 -1.64 -2.34
CA CYS A 28 15.38 -2.51 -1.25
C CYS A 28 15.66 -1.99 0.18
N LYS A 29 15.90 -0.68 0.33
CA LYS A 29 16.26 -0.04 1.61
C LYS A 29 15.03 0.09 2.50
N HIS A 30 15.26 0.06 3.82
CA HIS A 30 14.21 0.18 4.84
C HIS A 30 14.15 1.60 5.41
N PHE A 31 12.96 2.08 5.77
CA PHE A 31 12.74 3.43 6.28
C PHE A 31 11.69 3.45 7.38
N HIS A 32 11.92 4.20 8.47
CA HIS A 32 10.84 4.50 9.42
C HIS A 32 9.82 5.43 8.74
N PHE A 33 8.53 5.25 9.01
CA PHE A 33 7.46 6.11 8.46
C PHE A 33 7.71 7.60 8.77
N LYS A 34 8.07 7.90 10.02
CA LYS A 34 8.42 9.26 10.48
C LYS A 34 9.60 9.87 9.74
N CYS A 35 10.53 9.04 9.26
CA CYS A 35 11.69 9.52 8.52
C CYS A 35 11.31 9.96 7.10
N VAL A 36 10.23 9.43 6.51
CA VAL A 36 9.88 9.68 5.11
C VAL A 36 8.60 10.50 4.92
N ASN A 37 8.18 11.22 5.97
CA ASN A 37 7.00 12.10 5.96
C ASN A 37 5.70 11.42 5.48
N VAL A 38 5.56 10.11 5.73
CA VAL A 38 4.29 9.42 5.50
C VAL A 38 3.44 9.64 6.75
N SER A 39 2.26 10.23 6.60
CA SER A 39 1.31 10.43 7.70
C SER A 39 0.80 9.10 8.24
N ASP A 40 0.32 9.09 9.49
CA ASP A 40 -0.24 7.89 10.11
C ASP A 40 -1.49 7.40 9.34
N ASP A 41 -2.28 8.30 8.76
CA ASP A 41 -3.42 7.95 7.89
C ASP A 41 -2.98 7.24 6.61
N LEU A 42 -1.94 7.77 5.95
CA LEU A 42 -1.38 7.17 4.75
C LEU A 42 -0.69 5.85 5.08
N HIS A 43 -0.10 5.70 6.27
CA HIS A 43 0.43 4.44 6.75
C HIS A 43 -0.66 3.36 6.85
N ASN A 44 -1.80 3.70 7.44
CA ASN A 44 -2.93 2.78 7.58
C ASN A 44 -3.52 2.37 6.22
N GLN A 45 -3.48 3.25 5.22
CA GLN A 45 -3.90 2.90 3.86
C GLN A 45 -2.86 2.02 3.16
N LEU A 46 -1.56 2.35 3.27
CA LEU A 46 -0.49 1.59 2.63
C LEU A 46 -0.33 0.17 3.21
N SER A 47 -0.72 -0.07 4.47
CA SER A 47 -0.70 -1.42 5.06
C SER A 47 -1.75 -2.37 4.45
N THR A 48 -2.76 -1.85 3.74
CA THR A 48 -3.79 -2.63 3.04
C THR A 48 -3.40 -3.00 1.60
N ILE A 49 -2.35 -2.38 1.08
CA ILE A 49 -1.85 -2.60 -0.27
C ILE A 49 -0.58 -3.46 -0.17
N PRO A 50 -0.36 -4.44 -1.05
CA PRO A 50 0.84 -5.27 -1.02
C PRO A 50 2.13 -4.44 -0.98
N ALA A 51 3.09 -4.84 -0.12
CA ALA A 51 4.31 -4.08 0.18
C ALA A 51 5.23 -3.87 -1.04
N ASP A 52 5.07 -4.73 -2.04
CA ASP A 52 5.69 -4.74 -3.36
C ASP A 52 5.12 -3.68 -4.32
N LEU A 53 3.92 -3.16 -4.06
CA LEU A 53 3.22 -2.23 -4.95
C LEU A 53 3.19 -0.77 -4.45
N THR A 54 3.69 -0.48 -3.26
CA THR A 54 3.20 0.67 -2.48
C THR A 54 4.10 1.89 -2.38
N TRP A 55 5.42 1.72 -2.25
CA TRP A 55 6.25 2.87 -1.87
C TRP A 55 7.70 2.76 -2.37
N LYS A 56 8.14 3.82 -3.05
CA LYS A 56 9.52 4.02 -3.50
C LYS A 56 10.15 5.16 -2.71
N CYS A 57 11.38 4.98 -2.25
CA CYS A 57 12.14 6.08 -1.67
C CYS A 57 12.45 7.15 -2.72
N THR A 58 12.71 8.38 -2.28
CA THR A 58 12.98 9.53 -3.17
C THR A 58 14.09 9.25 -4.18
N GLU A 59 15.15 8.53 -3.79
CA GLU A 59 16.23 8.12 -4.71
C GLU A 59 15.72 7.22 -5.84
N CYS A 60 14.86 6.23 -5.53
CA CYS A 60 14.30 5.32 -6.52
C CYS A 60 13.17 5.95 -7.34
N ALA A 61 12.40 6.87 -6.74
CA ALA A 61 11.37 7.64 -7.42
C ALA A 61 12.01 8.57 -8.47
N ASN A 62 13.07 9.30 -8.08
CA ASN A 62 13.77 10.23 -8.97
C ASN A 62 14.55 9.52 -10.10
N LYS A 63 14.92 8.25 -9.89
CA LYS A 63 15.58 7.42 -10.92
C LYS A 63 14.61 6.89 -11.98
N CYS A 64 13.33 7.26 -11.93
CA CYS A 64 12.33 7.00 -12.97
C CYS A 64 12.36 5.57 -13.52
N VAL A 65 12.43 4.56 -12.63
CA VAL A 65 12.04 3.20 -13.04
C VAL A 65 10.54 3.17 -12.91
N CYS A 66 9.86 3.40 -14.04
CA CYS A 66 8.42 3.29 -14.21
C CYS A 66 7.92 2.09 -13.40
N LEU A 67 6.88 2.29 -12.58
CA LEU A 67 6.06 1.14 -12.19
C LEU A 67 5.73 0.41 -13.47
N ASP A 68 5.92 -0.90 -13.51
CA ASP A 68 5.41 -1.70 -14.61
C ASP A 68 3.91 -1.37 -14.72
N PRO A 69 3.47 -0.65 -15.77
CA PRO A 69 2.12 -0.10 -15.83
C PRO A 69 1.07 -1.23 -15.79
N GLU A 70 1.45 -2.41 -16.26
CA GLU A 70 0.62 -3.61 -16.26
C GLU A 70 0.31 -4.08 -14.83
N SER A 71 1.32 -4.17 -13.96
CA SER A 71 1.14 -4.54 -12.55
C SER A 71 0.23 -3.56 -11.78
N LEU A 72 0.37 -2.25 -12.04
CA LEU A 72 -0.50 -1.23 -11.42
C LEU A 72 -1.92 -1.31 -11.98
N ASN A 73 -2.08 -1.46 -13.30
CA ASN A 73 -3.37 -1.61 -13.94
C ASN A 73 -4.11 -2.86 -13.45
N ASN A 74 -3.40 -3.99 -13.29
CA ASN A 74 -3.99 -5.24 -12.79
C ASN A 74 -4.46 -5.10 -11.34
N PHE A 75 -3.68 -4.41 -10.48
CA PHE A 75 -4.10 -4.14 -9.11
C PHE A 75 -5.33 -3.23 -9.07
N LEU A 76 -5.34 -2.15 -9.85
CA LEU A 76 -6.47 -1.22 -9.93
C LEU A 76 -7.73 -1.91 -10.48
N ALA A 77 -7.61 -2.70 -11.55
CA ALA A 77 -8.70 -3.47 -12.13
C ALA A 77 -9.33 -4.40 -11.10
N LYS A 78 -8.51 -5.15 -10.36
CA LYS A 78 -8.98 -6.03 -9.28
C LYS A 78 -9.74 -5.26 -8.19
N LYS A 79 -9.25 -4.08 -7.79
CA LYS A 79 -9.92 -3.25 -6.79
C LYS A 79 -11.26 -2.71 -7.27
N PHE A 80 -11.34 -2.29 -8.53
CA PHE A 80 -12.60 -1.90 -9.14
C PHE A 80 -13.59 -3.07 -9.19
N ASP A 81 -13.15 -4.26 -9.59
CA ASP A 81 -14.01 -5.46 -9.63
C ASP A 81 -14.56 -5.84 -8.25
N GLU A 82 -13.73 -5.77 -7.20
CA GLU A 82 -14.15 -5.99 -5.81
C GLU A 82 -15.22 -4.97 -5.39
N MET A 83 -15.02 -3.68 -5.69
CA MET A 83 -15.99 -2.62 -5.40
C MET A 83 -17.31 -2.81 -6.14
N PHE A 84 -17.26 -3.10 -7.45
CA PHE A 84 -18.46 -3.32 -8.26
C PHE A 84 -19.23 -4.57 -7.82
N SER A 85 -18.52 -5.63 -7.40
CA SER A 85 -19.15 -6.83 -6.86
C SER A 85 -19.86 -6.55 -5.54
N SER A 86 -19.23 -5.79 -4.63
CA SER A 86 -19.87 -5.38 -3.38
C SER A 86 -21.11 -4.52 -3.63
N LEU A 87 -21.06 -3.58 -4.58
CA LEU A 87 -22.19 -2.75 -4.98
C LEU A 87 -23.34 -3.58 -5.55
N LYS A 88 -23.05 -4.56 -6.41
CA LYS A 88 -24.07 -5.46 -6.96
C LYS A 88 -24.79 -6.25 -5.88
N ASN A 89 -24.07 -6.73 -4.86
CA ASN A 89 -24.68 -7.46 -3.75
C ASN A 89 -25.63 -6.55 -2.97
N VAL A 90 -25.20 -5.32 -2.63
CA VAL A 90 -26.06 -4.33 -1.95
C VAL A 90 -27.33 -4.04 -2.75
N PHE A 91 -27.22 -3.83 -4.07
CA PHE A 91 -28.38 -3.60 -4.93
C PHE A 91 -29.29 -4.83 -5.03
N SER A 92 -28.73 -6.04 -5.03
CA SER A 92 -29.49 -7.29 -5.06
C SER A 92 -30.28 -7.49 -3.76
N ASP A 93 -29.66 -7.23 -2.61
CA ASP A 93 -30.28 -7.33 -1.30
C ASP A 93 -31.41 -6.29 -1.17
N LEU A 94 -31.15 -5.04 -1.57
CA LEU A 94 -32.14 -3.97 -1.56
C LEU A 94 -33.34 -4.27 -2.48
N LYS A 95 -33.09 -4.88 -3.65
CA LYS A 95 -34.15 -5.32 -4.57
C LYS A 95 -34.97 -6.46 -3.96
N ALA A 96 -34.32 -7.42 -3.29
CA ALA A 96 -35.02 -8.51 -2.63
C ALA A 96 -35.96 -7.97 -1.55
N GLU A 97 -35.49 -7.03 -0.71
CA GLU A 97 -36.30 -6.37 0.32
C GLU A 97 -37.52 -5.64 -0.28
N LEU A 98 -37.33 -4.88 -1.37
CA LEU A 98 -38.39 -4.16 -2.08
C LEU A 98 -39.44 -5.05 -2.76
N VAL A 99 -39.09 -6.28 -3.13
CA VAL A 99 -40.03 -7.24 -3.74
C VAL A 99 -40.80 -8.02 -2.67
N THR A 100 -40.24 -8.14 -1.46
CA THR A 100 -40.86 -8.82 -0.32
C THR A 100 -41.67 -7.90 0.61
N SER A 101 -41.69 -6.60 0.35
CA SER A 101 -42.50 -5.58 1.05
C SER A 101 -43.73 -5.19 0.26
#